data_AF-A0A4R6S097-F1
#
_entry.id   AF-A0A4R6S097-F1
#
_cell.length_a   1.000
_cell.length_b   1.000
_cell.length_c   1.000
_cell.angle_alpha   90.00
_cell.angle_beta   90.00
_cell.angle_gamma   90.00
#
_symmetry.space_group_name_H-M   'P 1'
#
loop_
_entity.id
_entity.type
_entity.pdbx_description
1 polymer ?
#
loop_
_entity_poly.entity_id
_entity_poly.type
_entity_poly.pdbx_seq_one_letter_code
_entity_poly.pdbx_strand_id
1 'polypeptide(L)'
;MSVKKLDERPGERPDDGYAVSADLAGLPIAELVHLLALAAVAAADLAMFYNVVSIVMQQLTATLAWLTVVGFTAASLMLAHFAGRMIRDRKAGHGDVGRLPIAVLLIAWLSLGALALLVRLTAAAPTGANSYLPGAADEQSTQIVGAFMFLVLYVASGAVAGFGEYFTRNPYRGRYRKALRGHNRASKRLSRSQPAYQRSFNTLRVHEEQRDREDVNYRAAIDLRKATAQWLKKKANLMIAAHLQDPSATDGLTRPDAAPAPQSPSPTATI
;
A
#
# COMPACT_ATOMS: atom_id res chain seq x y z
N MET A 1 8.16 -35.58 -10.74
CA MET A 1 7.80 -34.21 -10.33
C MET A 1 6.63 -34.30 -9.37
N SER A 2 6.91 -34.23 -8.06
CA SER A 2 5.90 -34.39 -7.01
C SER A 2 5.27 -33.02 -6.73
N VAL A 3 4.00 -32.88 -7.08
CA VAL A 3 3.18 -31.70 -6.73
C VAL A 3 3.00 -31.74 -5.22
N LYS A 4 3.81 -30.94 -4.52
CA LYS A 4 3.73 -30.73 -3.09
C LYS A 4 2.32 -30.17 -2.80
N LYS A 5 1.43 -31.02 -2.27
CA LYS A 5 0.13 -30.60 -1.74
C LYS A 5 0.42 -29.46 -0.77
N LEU A 6 -0.01 -28.26 -1.13
CA LEU A 6 -0.09 -27.15 -0.19
C LEU A 6 -1.07 -27.61 0.88
N ASP A 7 -0.54 -27.88 2.07
CA ASP A 7 -1.34 -28.06 3.27
C ASP A 7 -2.35 -26.92 3.34
N GLU A 8 -3.61 -27.25 3.09
CA GLU A 8 -4.74 -26.41 3.45
C GLU A 8 -4.62 -26.14 4.94
N ARG A 9 -4.19 -24.94 5.30
CA ARG A 9 -4.09 -24.52 6.70
C ARG A 9 -5.51 -24.58 7.28
N PRO A 10 -5.78 -25.47 8.24
CA PRO A 10 -7.11 -25.58 8.81
C PRO A 10 -7.37 -24.33 9.67
N GLY A 11 -8.40 -23.57 9.29
CA GLY A 11 -8.98 -22.52 10.14
C GLY A 11 -8.52 -21.09 9.85
N GLU A 12 -8.56 -20.65 8.59
CA GLU A 12 -8.79 -19.22 8.34
C GLU A 12 -10.19 -18.87 8.84
N ARG A 13 -10.25 -18.35 10.08
CA ARG A 13 -11.48 -17.83 10.67
C ARG A 13 -12.04 -16.74 9.73
N PRO A 14 -13.36 -16.64 9.60
CA PRO A 14 -14.01 -15.64 8.76
C PRO A 14 -13.42 -14.25 9.06
N ASP A 15 -13.17 -13.52 7.98
CA ASP A 15 -12.43 -12.26 7.83
C ASP A 15 -12.92 -11.10 8.73
N ASP A 16 -12.86 -11.24 10.04
CA ASP A 16 -13.17 -10.19 11.03
C ASP A 16 -12.05 -9.13 11.14
N GLY A 17 -10.99 -9.26 10.35
CA GLY A 17 -9.76 -8.47 10.45
C GLY A 17 -9.43 -7.71 9.17
N TYR A 18 -9.74 -6.40 9.13
CA TYR A 18 -9.23 -5.39 8.18
C TYR A 18 -9.20 -5.72 6.67
N ALA A 19 -9.82 -6.83 6.25
CA ALA A 19 -9.64 -7.42 4.92
C ALA A 19 -10.54 -6.78 3.86
N VAL A 20 -11.55 -6.03 4.28
CA VAL A 20 -12.44 -5.32 3.35
C VAL A 20 -11.63 -4.25 2.62
N SER A 21 -11.32 -4.51 1.36
CA SER A 21 -10.49 -3.65 0.52
C SER A 21 -11.09 -2.25 0.31
N ALA A 22 -12.41 -2.12 0.50
CA ALA A 22 -13.12 -0.85 0.49
C ALA A 22 -12.64 0.11 1.60
N ASP A 23 -12.20 -0.41 2.75
CA ASP A 23 -11.67 0.42 3.85
C ASP A 23 -10.29 1.04 3.54
N LEU A 24 -9.62 0.57 2.48
CA LEU A 24 -8.29 1.05 2.09
C LEU A 24 -8.33 2.22 1.08
N ALA A 25 -9.47 2.50 0.45
CA ALA A 25 -9.53 3.28 -0.79
C ALA A 25 -9.79 4.80 -0.65
N GLY A 26 -10.01 5.37 0.54
CA GLY A 26 -10.24 6.82 0.66
C GLY A 26 -10.17 7.36 2.09
N LEU A 27 -10.15 8.68 2.24
CA LEU A 27 -10.63 9.37 3.44
C LEU A 27 -12.16 9.35 3.30
N PRO A 28 -12.89 8.45 3.97
CA PRO A 28 -14.34 8.45 3.85
C PRO A 28 -14.84 9.78 4.40
N ILE A 29 -15.84 10.40 3.77
CA ILE A 29 -16.53 11.60 4.28
C ILE A 29 -16.91 11.42 5.77
N ALA A 30 -17.17 10.17 6.18
CA ALA A 30 -17.37 9.76 7.56
C ALA A 30 -16.22 10.15 8.52
N GLU A 31 -14.95 10.09 8.10
CA GLU A 31 -13.80 10.50 8.93
C GLU A 31 -13.84 12.02 9.18
N LEU A 32 -14.20 12.82 8.18
CA LEU A 32 -14.36 14.27 8.33
C LEU A 32 -15.58 14.63 9.19
N VAL A 33 -16.72 13.96 8.97
CA VAL A 33 -17.93 14.14 9.80
C VAL A 33 -17.62 13.77 11.27
N HIS A 34 -16.87 12.68 11.49
CA HIS A 34 -16.45 12.28 12.82
C HIS A 34 -15.54 13.32 13.49
N LEU A 35 -14.55 13.86 12.77
CA LEU A 35 -13.68 14.93 13.28
C LEU A 35 -14.45 16.20 13.63
N LEU A 36 -15.43 16.58 12.81
CA LEU A 36 -16.30 17.72 13.10
C LEU A 36 -17.17 17.48 14.34
N ALA A 37 -17.75 16.28 14.46
CA ALA A 37 -18.52 15.90 15.65
C ALA A 37 -17.65 15.92 16.91
N LEU A 38 -16.43 15.40 16.84
CA LEU A 38 -15.48 15.39 17.94
C LEU A 38 -15.04 16.83 18.33
N ALA A 39 -14.80 17.69 17.34
CA ALA A 39 -14.49 19.10 17.58
C ALA A 39 -15.65 19.86 18.24
N ALA A 40 -16.88 19.61 17.81
CA ALA A 40 -18.08 20.23 18.40
C ALA A 40 -18.28 19.79 19.86
N VAL A 41 -18.14 18.49 20.14
CA VAL A 41 -18.25 17.97 21.51
C VAL A 41 -17.12 18.49 22.40
N ALA A 42 -15.89 18.54 21.90
CA ALA A 42 -14.77 19.12 22.63
C ALA A 42 -14.99 20.61 22.95
N ALA A 43 -15.58 21.38 22.04
CA ALA A 43 -15.93 22.78 22.29
C ALA A 43 -17.01 22.92 23.39
N ALA A 44 -18.01 22.03 23.41
CA ALA A 44 -19.02 21.99 24.47
C ALA A 44 -18.38 21.67 25.84
N ASP A 45 -17.48 20.69 25.88
CA ASP A 45 -16.72 20.35 27.09
C ASP A 45 -15.92 21.57 27.58
N LEU A 46 -15.14 22.23 26.70
CA LEU A 46 -14.35 23.41 27.05
C LEU A 46 -15.21 24.50 27.69
N ALA A 47 -16.38 24.80 27.11
CA ALA A 47 -17.29 25.82 27.64
C ALA A 47 -17.81 25.44 29.03
N MET A 48 -18.17 24.16 29.22
CA MET A 48 -18.67 23.66 30.51
C MET A 48 -17.57 23.66 31.58
N PHE A 49 -16.37 23.16 31.27
CA PHE A 49 -15.24 23.16 32.18
C PHE A 49 -14.80 24.58 32.54
N TYR A 50 -14.81 25.51 31.58
CA TYR A 50 -14.52 26.91 31.85
C TYR A 50 -15.48 27.51 32.89
N ASN A 51 -16.79 27.21 32.77
CA ASN A 51 -17.76 27.63 33.78
C ASN A 51 -17.42 27.08 35.17
N VAL A 52 -17.10 25.78 35.29
CA VAL A 52 -16.72 25.18 36.57
C VAL A 52 -15.46 25.84 37.15
N VAL A 53 -14.41 25.96 36.35
CA VAL A 53 -13.12 26.54 36.80
C VAL A 53 -13.29 28.00 37.20
N SER A 54 -14.09 28.78 36.48
CA SER A 54 -14.34 30.19 36.83
C SER A 54 -15.02 30.37 38.20
N ILE A 55 -15.85 29.41 38.61
CA ILE A 55 -16.52 29.41 39.90
C ILE A 55 -15.57 28.95 41.01
N VAL A 56 -14.84 27.86 40.78
CA VAL A 56 -13.95 27.25 41.78
C VAL A 56 -12.71 28.10 42.04
N MET A 57 -12.17 28.70 40.99
CA MET A 57 -10.86 29.30 40.97
C MET A 57 -10.93 30.80 40.70
N GLN A 58 -11.68 31.52 41.54
CA GLN A 58 -11.90 32.97 41.41
C GLN A 58 -10.60 33.80 41.45
N GLN A 59 -9.53 33.25 42.04
CA GLN A 59 -8.22 33.91 42.14
C GLN A 59 -7.29 33.64 40.95
N LEU A 60 -7.66 32.73 40.03
CA LEU A 60 -6.83 32.43 38.87
C LEU A 60 -7.07 33.44 37.75
N THR A 61 -5.99 33.82 37.07
CA THR A 61 -6.10 34.65 35.86
C THR A 61 -6.85 33.88 34.78
N ALA A 62 -7.60 34.61 33.94
CA ALA A 62 -8.39 34.00 32.86
C ALA A 62 -7.54 33.13 31.92
N THR A 63 -6.27 33.50 31.70
CA THR A 63 -5.33 32.73 30.88
C THR A 63 -4.98 31.37 31.48
N LEU A 64 -4.73 31.31 32.79
CA LEU A 64 -4.44 30.06 33.49
C LEU A 64 -5.68 29.17 33.58
N ALA A 65 -6.87 29.75 33.74
CA ALA A 65 -8.13 29.00 33.69
C ALA A 65 -8.30 28.32 32.31
N TRP A 66 -8.14 29.06 31.21
CA TRP A 66 -8.20 28.49 29.86
C TRP A 66 -7.15 27.41 29.63
N LEU A 67 -5.91 27.64 30.05
CA LEU A 67 -4.82 26.66 29.90
C LEU A 67 -5.12 25.36 30.66
N THR A 68 -5.68 25.46 31.87
CA THR A 68 -6.07 24.31 32.69
C THR A 68 -7.20 23.52 32.02
N VAL A 69 -8.23 24.21 31.53
CA VAL A 69 -9.40 23.62 30.87
C VAL A 69 -9.01 22.91 29.57
N VAL A 70 -8.19 23.55 28.74
CA VAL A 70 -7.68 22.96 27.49
C VAL A 70 -6.80 21.74 27.78
N GLY A 71 -5.89 21.86 28.76
CA GLY A 71 -5.02 20.76 29.17
C GLY A 71 -5.80 19.56 29.68
N PHE A 72 -6.80 19.78 30.54
CA PHE A 72 -7.67 18.73 31.07
C PHE A 72 -8.46 18.03 29.96
N THR A 73 -9.09 18.82 29.07
CA THR A 73 -9.90 18.29 27.96
C THR A 73 -9.03 17.47 27.00
N ALA A 74 -7.86 17.98 26.63
CA ALA A 74 -6.92 17.26 25.77
C ALA A 74 -6.43 15.95 26.42
N ALA A 75 -6.08 15.96 27.71
CA ALA A 75 -5.64 14.77 28.42
C ALA A 75 -6.75 13.71 28.51
N SER A 76 -7.98 14.12 28.84
CA SER A 76 -9.13 13.20 28.91
C SER A 76 -9.43 12.56 27.55
N LEU A 77 -9.51 13.37 26.48
CA LEU A 77 -9.74 12.85 25.12
C LEU A 77 -8.61 11.92 24.66
N MET A 78 -7.36 12.25 24.99
CA MET A 78 -6.20 11.44 24.64
C MET A 78 -6.22 10.07 25.33
N LEU A 79 -6.62 10.01 26.62
CA LEU A 79 -6.78 8.76 27.35
C LEU A 79 -7.88 7.87 26.72
N ALA A 80 -9.06 8.44 26.46
CA ALA A 80 -10.16 7.71 25.83
C ALA A 80 -9.80 7.22 24.42
N HIS A 81 -9.14 8.08 23.63
CA HIS A 81 -8.64 7.76 22.30
C HIS A 81 -7.65 6.58 22.33
N PHE A 82 -6.66 6.60 23.23
CA PHE A 82 -5.70 5.50 23.34
C PHE A 82 -6.34 4.21 23.87
N ALA A 83 -7.30 4.29 24.79
CA ALA A 83 -8.05 3.13 25.24
C ALA A 83 -8.80 2.47 24.06
N GLY A 84 -9.51 3.27 23.27
CA GLY A 84 -10.20 2.82 22.05
C GLY A 84 -9.24 2.14 21.06
N ARG A 85 -8.10 2.77 20.81
CA ARG A 85 -7.03 2.23 19.95
C ARG A 85 -6.52 0.88 20.45
N MET A 86 -6.16 0.77 21.73
CA MET A 86 -5.62 -0.47 22.29
C MET A 86 -6.66 -1.60 22.30
N ILE A 87 -7.94 -1.29 22.56
CA ILE A 87 -9.02 -2.27 22.49
C ILE A 87 -9.18 -2.79 21.06
N ARG A 88 -9.09 -1.91 20.06
CA ARG A 88 -9.15 -2.28 18.64
C ARG A 88 -7.96 -3.13 18.21
N ASP A 89 -6.74 -2.68 18.52
CA ASP A 89 -5.49 -3.38 18.20
C ASP A 89 -5.50 -4.79 18.83
N ARG A 90 -5.94 -4.91 20.09
CA ARG A 90 -6.11 -6.20 20.77
C ARG A 90 -7.15 -7.09 20.12
N LYS A 91 -8.34 -6.58 19.79
CA LYS A 91 -9.40 -7.38 19.14
C LYS A 91 -8.94 -7.91 17.78
N ALA A 92 -8.15 -7.12 17.06
CA ALA A 92 -7.59 -7.51 15.78
C ALA A 92 -6.31 -8.38 15.88
N GLY A 93 -5.88 -8.76 17.09
CA GLY A 93 -4.65 -9.53 17.29
C GLY A 93 -3.37 -8.79 16.88
N HIS A 94 -3.41 -7.45 16.84
CA HIS A 94 -2.29 -6.62 16.45
C HIS A 94 -1.49 -6.15 17.68
N GLY A 95 -0.33 -6.76 17.89
CA GLY A 95 0.60 -6.43 18.97
C GLY A 95 0.29 -7.11 20.31
N ASP A 96 1.30 -7.22 21.17
CA ASP A 96 1.23 -7.91 22.46
C ASP A 96 0.69 -7.02 23.58
N VAL A 97 -0.40 -6.28 23.32
CA VAL A 97 -0.98 -5.39 24.32
C VAL A 97 -1.85 -6.19 25.30
N GLY A 98 -1.35 -6.34 26.53
CA GLY A 98 -2.08 -6.96 27.64
C GLY A 98 -3.39 -6.24 28.01
N ARG A 99 -4.26 -6.87 28.82
CA ARG A 99 -5.51 -6.23 29.30
C ARG A 99 -5.24 -5.11 30.32
N LEU A 100 -4.12 -5.22 31.02
CA LEU A 100 -3.73 -4.33 32.11
C LEU A 100 -3.55 -2.86 31.67
N PRO A 101 -2.77 -2.52 30.61
CA PRO A 101 -2.64 -1.13 30.18
C PRO A 101 -3.98 -0.49 29.76
N ILE A 102 -4.86 -1.26 29.12
CA ILE A 102 -6.21 -0.80 28.75
C ILE A 102 -7.01 -0.46 30.01
N ALA A 103 -6.99 -1.35 31.01
CA ALA A 103 -7.68 -1.11 32.28
C ALA A 103 -7.13 0.12 33.01
N VAL A 104 -5.80 0.29 33.05
CA VAL A 104 -5.15 1.47 33.65
C VAL A 104 -5.59 2.77 32.96
N LEU A 105 -5.62 2.80 31.63
CA LEU A 105 -6.09 3.95 30.85
C LEU A 105 -7.55 4.28 31.15
N LEU A 106 -8.43 3.27 31.19
CA LEU A 106 -9.85 3.47 31.48
C LEU A 106 -10.09 3.93 32.92
N ILE A 107 -9.34 3.38 33.90
CA ILE A 107 -9.42 3.79 35.30
C ILE A 107 -8.96 5.24 35.44
N ALA A 108 -7.85 5.62 34.80
CA ALA A 108 -7.36 7.00 34.82
C ALA A 108 -8.34 7.98 34.16
N TRP A 109 -8.98 7.57 33.06
CA TRP A 109 -10.00 8.37 32.41
C TRP A 109 -11.27 8.52 33.26
N LEU A 110 -11.73 7.44 33.90
CA LEU A 110 -12.88 7.48 34.81
C LEU A 110 -12.59 8.31 36.06
N SER A 111 -11.38 8.23 36.62
CA SER A 111 -11.01 9.00 37.81
C SER A 111 -10.98 10.50 37.54
N LEU A 112 -10.55 10.93 36.36
CA LEU A 112 -10.63 12.35 35.95
C LEU A 112 -12.07 12.86 35.89
N GLY A 113 -12.99 12.07 35.30
CA GLY A 113 -14.41 12.41 35.25
C GLY A 113 -15.05 12.45 36.63
N ALA A 114 -14.74 11.47 37.47
CA ALA A 114 -15.22 11.41 38.85
C ALA A 114 -14.70 12.60 39.69
N LEU A 115 -13.44 12.99 39.52
CA LEU A 115 -12.86 14.15 40.19
C LEU A 115 -13.55 15.43 39.74
N ALA A 116 -13.78 15.61 38.44
CA ALA A 116 -14.45 16.79 37.91
C ALA A 116 -15.92 16.89 38.39
N LEU A 117 -16.62 15.76 38.46
CA LEU A 117 -17.96 15.67 39.07
C LEU A 117 -17.92 16.07 40.55
N LEU A 118 -16.97 15.53 41.32
CA LEU A 118 -16.83 15.85 42.74
C LEU A 118 -16.55 17.32 42.94
N VAL A 119 -15.63 17.91 42.17
CA VAL A 119 -15.35 19.35 42.19
C VAL A 119 -16.60 20.15 41.87
N ARG A 120 -17.42 19.74 40.88
CA ARG A 120 -18.67 20.43 40.56
C ARG A 120 -19.70 20.34 41.68
N LEU A 121 -19.78 19.20 42.36
CA LEU A 121 -20.66 19.01 43.51
C LEU A 121 -20.23 19.86 44.72
N THR A 122 -18.94 20.01 44.97
CA THR A 122 -18.42 20.80 46.11
C THR A 122 -18.39 22.30 45.84
N ALA A 123 -18.13 22.71 44.59
CA ALA A 123 -18.03 24.11 44.18
C ALA A 123 -19.32 24.91 44.32
N ALA A 124 -20.47 24.24 44.24
CA ALA A 124 -21.77 24.89 44.29
C ALA A 124 -22.42 24.83 45.69
N ALA A 125 -21.67 24.43 46.73
CA ALA A 125 -22.09 24.68 48.09
C ALA A 125 -22.13 26.21 48.34
N PRO A 126 -23.27 26.80 48.72
CA PRO A 126 -23.37 28.22 48.97
C PRO A 126 -22.49 28.58 50.18
N THR A 127 -21.38 29.27 49.94
CA THR A 127 -20.51 29.81 50.99
C THR A 127 -21.11 31.03 51.69
N GLY A 128 -22.35 31.42 51.36
CA GLY A 128 -23.12 32.46 52.04
C GLY A 128 -24.04 31.88 53.12
N ALA A 129 -23.63 31.99 54.38
CA ALA A 129 -24.35 31.51 55.57
C ALA A 129 -25.71 32.20 55.88
N ASN A 130 -26.36 32.88 54.93
CA ASN A 130 -27.51 33.75 55.19
C ASN A 130 -28.76 33.50 54.31
N SER A 131 -28.93 32.32 53.70
CA SER A 131 -30.17 32.00 52.96
C SER A 131 -31.17 31.22 53.84
N TYR A 132 -31.93 31.94 54.67
CA TYR A 132 -33.09 31.40 55.41
C TYR A 132 -34.41 31.55 54.63
N LEU A 133 -34.34 31.78 53.31
CA LEU A 133 -35.52 31.97 52.47
C LEU A 133 -36.10 30.60 52.04
N PRO A 134 -37.45 30.45 52.04
CA PRO A 134 -38.12 29.25 51.54
C PRO A 134 -37.94 29.19 50.02
N GLY A 135 -36.95 28.41 49.58
CA GLY A 135 -36.52 28.28 48.18
C GLY A 135 -35.23 27.48 47.99
N ALA A 136 -34.44 27.28 49.06
CA ALA A 136 -33.16 26.56 49.03
C ALA A 136 -33.25 25.08 48.57
N ALA A 137 -34.41 24.44 48.68
CA ALA A 137 -34.60 23.07 48.19
C ALA A 137 -34.55 22.96 46.66
N ASP A 138 -34.96 24.01 45.94
CA ASP A 138 -34.96 24.03 44.46
C ASP A 138 -33.55 24.25 43.89
N GLU A 139 -32.70 25.00 44.60
CA GLU A 139 -31.31 25.26 44.22
C GLU A 139 -30.44 23.99 44.28
N GLN A 140 -30.58 23.19 45.34
CA GLN A 140 -29.83 21.94 45.49
C GLN A 140 -30.19 20.93 44.39
N SER A 141 -31.46 20.85 44.00
CA SER A 141 -31.90 19.97 42.91
C SER A 141 -31.27 20.38 41.58
N THR A 142 -31.25 21.67 41.27
CA THR A 142 -30.67 22.23 40.04
C THR A 142 -29.17 21.99 39.95
N GLN A 143 -28.46 22.08 41.08
CA GLN A 143 -27.02 21.81 41.18
C GLN A 143 -26.68 20.34 40.89
N ILE A 144 -27.40 19.41 41.53
CA ILE A 144 -27.21 17.97 41.32
C ILE A 144 -27.45 17.62 39.86
N VAL A 145 -28.54 18.13 39.28
CA VAL A 145 -28.85 17.93 37.85
C VAL A 145 -27.73 18.45 36.95
N GLY A 146 -27.22 19.66 37.21
CA GLY A 146 -26.11 20.23 36.44
C GLY A 146 -24.81 19.40 36.53
N ALA A 147 -24.50 18.85 37.71
CA ALA A 147 -23.35 17.97 37.91
C ALA A 147 -23.50 16.65 37.13
N PHE A 148 -24.69 16.05 37.13
CA PHE A 148 -24.96 14.85 36.34
C PHE A 148 -24.95 15.10 34.84
N MET A 149 -25.53 16.21 34.36
CA MET A 149 -25.46 16.58 32.94
C MET A 149 -24.02 16.73 32.47
N PHE A 150 -23.17 17.31 33.31
CA PHE A 150 -21.74 17.44 33.04
C PHE A 150 -21.03 16.08 32.97
N LEU A 151 -21.32 15.16 33.90
CA LEU A 151 -20.79 13.80 33.86
C LEU A 151 -21.22 13.07 32.59
N VAL A 152 -22.49 13.19 32.20
CA VAL A 152 -23.01 12.57 30.99
C VAL A 152 -22.30 13.13 29.76
N LEU A 153 -22.10 14.44 29.69
CA LEU A 153 -21.36 15.08 28.59
C LEU A 153 -19.91 14.56 28.51
N TYR A 154 -19.21 14.51 29.65
CA TYR A 154 -17.85 13.97 29.74
C TYR A 154 -17.75 12.50 29.28
N VAL A 155 -18.69 11.66 29.71
CA VAL A 155 -18.73 10.26 29.30
C VAL A 155 -19.04 10.14 27.80
N ALA A 156 -19.97 10.95 27.29
CA ALA A 156 -20.31 10.97 25.88
C ALA A 156 -19.13 11.42 25.02
N SER A 157 -18.37 12.45 25.42
CA SER A 157 -17.21 12.93 24.67
C SER A 157 -16.07 11.93 24.64
N GLY A 158 -15.75 11.32 25.78
CA GLY A 158 -14.78 10.23 25.84
C GLY A 158 -15.22 9.01 25.04
N ALA A 159 -16.49 8.63 25.09
CA ALA A 159 -17.03 7.52 24.30
C ALA A 159 -16.94 7.79 22.79
N VAL A 160 -17.29 9.00 22.33
CA VAL A 160 -17.16 9.40 20.92
C VAL A 160 -15.70 9.34 20.48
N ALA A 161 -14.76 9.84 21.29
CA ALA A 161 -13.34 9.77 20.98
C ALA A 161 -12.81 8.33 20.93
N GLY A 162 -13.20 7.49 21.90
CA GLY A 162 -12.79 6.10 21.98
C GLY A 162 -13.38 5.22 20.87
N PHE A 163 -14.68 5.34 20.60
CA PHE A 163 -15.35 4.61 19.52
C PHE A 163 -14.91 5.09 18.14
N GLY A 164 -14.74 6.41 17.99
CA GLY A 164 -14.21 7.02 16.78
C GLY A 164 -12.91 6.39 16.34
N GLU A 165 -11.94 6.34 17.24
CA GLU A 165 -10.66 5.68 16.97
C GLU A 165 -10.83 4.17 16.80
N TYR A 166 -11.66 3.51 17.62
CA TYR A 166 -11.89 2.08 17.49
C TYR A 166 -12.38 1.66 16.09
N PHE A 167 -13.29 2.43 15.49
CA PHE A 167 -13.84 2.12 14.17
C PHE A 167 -12.96 2.60 13.02
N THR A 168 -12.32 3.76 13.14
CA THR A 168 -11.51 4.34 12.05
C THR A 168 -10.09 3.78 11.98
N ARG A 169 -9.59 3.18 13.07
CA ARG A 169 -8.25 2.60 13.12
C ARG A 169 -8.16 1.41 12.17
N ASN A 170 -7.27 1.51 11.19
CA ASN A 170 -6.77 0.38 10.40
C ASN A 170 -5.22 0.42 10.35
N PRO A 171 -4.50 -0.48 11.06
CA PRO A 171 -3.04 -0.47 11.13
C PRO A 171 -2.38 -0.78 9.77
N TYR A 172 -3.10 -1.44 8.86
CA TYR A 172 -2.59 -1.80 7.54
C TYR A 172 -2.66 -0.65 6.53
N ARG A 173 -3.48 0.39 6.76
CA ARG A 173 -3.62 1.54 5.85
C ARG A 173 -2.28 2.19 5.52
N GLY A 174 -1.39 2.34 6.50
CA GLY A 174 -0.05 2.89 6.32
C GLY A 174 0.88 1.99 5.49
N ARG A 175 0.90 0.69 5.79
CA ARG A 175 1.71 -0.30 5.05
C ARG A 175 1.22 -0.46 3.61
N TYR A 176 -0.10 -0.49 3.41
CA TYR A 176 -0.74 -0.52 2.09
C TYR A 176 -0.37 0.71 1.26
N ARG A 177 -0.48 1.92 1.81
CA ARG A 177 -0.04 3.15 1.11
C ARG A 177 1.45 3.11 0.73
N LYS A 178 2.30 2.59 1.62
CA LYS A 178 3.74 2.41 1.32
C LYS A 178 3.95 1.38 0.20
N ALA A 179 3.25 0.25 0.24
CA ALA A 179 3.29 -0.79 -0.79
C ALA A 179 2.81 -0.26 -2.14
N LEU A 180 1.69 0.46 -2.17
CA LEU A 180 1.13 1.08 -3.38
C LEU A 180 2.10 2.10 -3.99
N ARG A 181 2.74 2.94 -3.16
CA ARG A 181 3.80 3.86 -3.63
C ARG A 181 5.00 3.09 -4.18
N GLY A 182 5.38 1.98 -3.56
CA GLY A 182 6.44 1.08 -4.05
C GLY A 182 6.10 0.47 -5.40
N HIS A 183 4.90 -0.10 -5.54
CA HIS A 183 4.37 -0.66 -6.77
C HIS A 183 4.34 0.39 -7.90
N ASN A 184 3.81 1.59 -7.64
CA ASN A 184 3.75 2.65 -8.64
C ASN A 184 5.14 3.12 -9.07
N ARG A 185 6.11 3.16 -8.14
CA ARG A 185 7.52 3.45 -8.48
C ARG A 185 8.14 2.35 -9.33
N ALA A 186 7.88 1.08 -9.01
CA ALA A 186 8.37 -0.06 -9.77
C ALA A 186 7.75 -0.11 -11.18
N SER A 187 6.44 0.06 -11.28
CA SER A 187 5.71 0.16 -12.54
C SER A 187 6.23 1.31 -13.41
N LYS A 188 6.48 2.49 -12.83
CA LYS A 188 7.08 3.62 -13.54
C LYS A 188 8.52 3.35 -14.00
N ARG A 189 9.28 2.54 -13.27
CA ARG A 189 10.63 2.12 -13.69
C ARG A 189 10.55 1.13 -14.85
N LEU A 190 9.64 0.16 -14.76
CA LEU A 190 9.40 -0.82 -15.82
C LEU A 190 8.96 -0.14 -17.12
N SER A 191 8.01 0.80 -17.05
CA SER A 191 7.55 1.52 -18.25
C SER A 191 8.63 2.40 -18.89
N ARG A 192 9.63 2.84 -18.13
CA ARG A 192 10.79 3.58 -18.67
C ARG A 192 11.81 2.67 -19.36
N SER A 193 12.00 1.45 -18.87
CA SER A 193 12.96 0.50 -19.46
C SER A 193 12.38 -0.31 -20.63
N GLN A 194 11.05 -0.46 -20.68
CA GLN A 194 10.37 -1.27 -21.69
C GLN A 194 10.63 -0.82 -23.14
N PRO A 195 10.63 0.48 -23.51
CA PRO A 195 10.91 0.89 -24.88
C PRO A 195 12.33 0.59 -25.34
N ALA A 196 13.33 0.72 -24.45
CA ALA A 196 14.71 0.41 -24.79
C ALA A 196 14.91 -1.09 -25.02
N TYR A 197 14.31 -1.92 -24.17
CA TYR A 197 14.31 -3.38 -24.33
C TYR A 197 13.63 -3.82 -25.64
N GLN A 198 12.46 -3.24 -25.96
CA GLN A 198 11.77 -3.53 -27.21
C GLN A 198 12.60 -3.12 -28.44
N ARG A 199 13.30 -1.98 -28.39
CA ARG A 199 14.22 -1.58 -29.47
C ARG A 199 15.36 -2.57 -29.64
N SER A 200 16.06 -2.94 -28.56
CA SER A 200 17.17 -3.90 -28.64
C SER A 200 16.71 -5.27 -29.16
N PHE A 201 15.53 -5.71 -28.74
CA PHE A 201 14.95 -6.97 -29.22
C PHE A 201 14.64 -6.93 -30.72
N ASN A 202 14.04 -5.83 -31.19
CA ASN A 202 13.77 -5.65 -32.62
C ASN A 202 15.06 -5.54 -33.45
N THR A 203 16.09 -4.87 -32.94
CA THR A 203 17.41 -4.81 -33.61
C THR A 203 18.04 -6.18 -33.73
N LEU A 204 18.01 -7.01 -32.67
CA LEU A 204 18.52 -8.38 -32.72
C LEU A 204 17.79 -9.18 -33.80
N ARG A 205 16.45 -9.13 -33.83
CA ARG A 205 15.65 -9.81 -34.84
C ARG A 205 16.01 -9.41 -36.26
N VAL A 206 16.24 -8.11 -36.50
CA VAL A 206 16.67 -7.62 -37.82
C VAL A 206 18.05 -8.17 -38.20
N HIS A 207 18.99 -8.26 -37.26
CA HIS A 207 20.31 -8.85 -37.54
C HIS A 207 20.23 -10.36 -37.82
N GLU A 208 19.36 -11.09 -37.13
CA GLU A 208 19.11 -12.51 -37.43
C GLU A 208 18.56 -12.67 -38.85
N GLU A 209 17.53 -11.88 -39.21
CA GLU A 209 16.99 -11.89 -40.58
C GLU A 209 18.02 -11.49 -41.64
N GLN A 210 18.93 -10.56 -41.34
CA GLN A 210 20.01 -10.16 -42.24
C GLN A 210 21.00 -11.30 -42.46
N ARG A 211 21.43 -11.99 -41.39
CA ARG A 211 22.34 -13.14 -41.47
C ARG A 211 21.74 -14.26 -42.31
N ASP A 212 20.45 -14.56 -42.11
CA ASP A 212 19.76 -15.59 -42.89
C ASP A 212 19.73 -15.22 -44.39
N ARG A 213 19.50 -13.95 -44.72
CA ARG A 213 19.54 -13.47 -46.12
C ARG A 213 20.95 -13.54 -46.71
N GLU A 214 21.96 -13.17 -45.93
CA GLU A 214 23.37 -13.25 -46.36
C GLU A 214 23.78 -14.70 -46.63
N ASP A 215 23.37 -15.65 -45.79
CA ASP A 215 23.64 -17.08 -45.99
C ASP A 215 22.99 -17.60 -47.28
N VAL A 216 21.74 -17.20 -47.55
CA VAL A 216 21.05 -17.54 -48.81
C VAL A 216 21.77 -16.93 -50.01
N ASN A 217 22.12 -15.65 -49.95
CA ASN A 217 22.83 -14.95 -51.03
C ASN A 217 24.21 -15.55 -51.29
N TYR A 218 24.93 -15.93 -50.23
CA TYR A 218 26.24 -16.56 -50.31
C TYR A 218 26.17 -17.92 -51.01
N ARG A 219 25.20 -18.76 -50.62
CA ARG A 219 24.95 -20.05 -51.30
C ARG A 219 24.62 -19.86 -52.77
N ALA A 220 23.71 -18.92 -53.09
CA ALA A 220 23.37 -18.59 -54.47
C ALA A 220 24.58 -18.12 -55.30
N ALA A 221 25.47 -17.31 -54.71
CA ALA A 221 26.69 -16.86 -55.37
C ALA A 221 27.69 -18.01 -55.62
N ILE A 222 27.83 -18.94 -54.68
CA ILE A 222 28.62 -20.17 -54.89
C ILE A 222 28.06 -20.98 -56.06
N ASP A 223 26.75 -21.18 -56.09
CA ASP A 223 26.11 -21.99 -57.13
C ASP A 223 26.25 -21.32 -58.50
N LEU A 224 26.11 -20.00 -58.58
CA LEU A 224 26.36 -19.24 -59.82
C LEU A 224 27.82 -19.36 -60.29
N ARG A 225 28.80 -19.28 -59.37
CA ARG A 225 30.22 -19.47 -59.70
C ARG A 225 30.49 -20.88 -60.23
N LYS A 226 29.92 -21.90 -59.58
CA LYS A 226 30.02 -23.30 -60.02
C LYS A 226 29.41 -23.49 -61.40
N ALA A 227 28.21 -22.96 -61.64
CA ALA A 227 27.55 -23.01 -62.94
C ALA A 227 28.36 -22.31 -64.04
N THR A 228 28.95 -21.14 -63.73
CA THR A 228 29.81 -20.39 -64.66
C THR A 228 31.09 -21.16 -64.99
N ALA A 229 31.74 -21.76 -63.99
CA ALA A 229 32.93 -22.58 -64.19
C ALA A 229 32.63 -23.81 -65.05
N GLN A 230 31.49 -24.48 -64.81
CA GLN A 230 31.02 -25.59 -65.64
C GLN A 230 30.75 -25.16 -67.09
N TRP A 231 30.11 -24.00 -67.28
CA TRP A 231 29.88 -23.44 -68.62
C TRP A 231 31.18 -23.12 -69.34
N LEU A 232 32.14 -22.48 -68.68
CA LEU A 232 33.47 -22.20 -69.23
C LEU A 232 34.22 -23.48 -69.61
N LYS A 233 34.18 -24.52 -68.76
CA LYS A 233 34.78 -25.82 -69.04
C LYS A 233 34.16 -26.46 -70.28
N LYS A 234 32.83 -26.46 -70.40
CA LYS A 234 32.12 -26.97 -71.58
C LYS A 234 32.51 -26.19 -72.85
N LYS A 235 32.60 -24.86 -72.76
CA LYS A 235 33.02 -24.00 -73.88
C LYS A 235 34.46 -24.26 -74.32
N ALA A 236 35.38 -24.42 -73.36
CA ALA A 236 36.79 -24.74 -73.64
C ALA A 236 36.93 -26.11 -74.33
N ASN A 237 36.24 -27.14 -73.82
CA ASN A 237 36.20 -28.46 -74.44
C ASN A 237 35.69 -28.38 -75.89
N LEU A 238 34.60 -27.63 -76.11
CA LEU A 238 34.05 -27.41 -77.46
C LEU A 238 35.04 -26.73 -78.40
N MET A 239 35.80 -25.73 -77.92
CA MET A 239 36.84 -25.07 -78.72
C MET A 239 38.02 -26.01 -79.05
N ILE A 240 38.43 -26.87 -78.11
CA ILE A 240 39.50 -27.85 -78.32
C ILE A 240 39.07 -28.90 -79.36
N ALA A 241 37.86 -29.45 -79.24
CA ALA A 241 37.32 -30.39 -80.22
C ALA A 241 37.23 -29.78 -81.62
N ALA A 242 36.77 -28.52 -81.71
CA ALA A 242 36.72 -27.79 -82.97
C ALA A 242 38.11 -27.58 -83.58
N HIS A 243 39.13 -27.27 -82.76
CA HIS A 243 40.51 -27.08 -83.23
C HIS A 243 41.14 -28.39 -83.73
N LEU A 244 40.88 -29.50 -83.04
CA LEU A 244 41.40 -30.82 -83.41
C LEU A 244 40.65 -31.47 -84.59
N GLN A 245 39.52 -30.89 -85.02
CA GLN A 245 38.59 -31.47 -86.00
C GLN A 245 38.10 -32.87 -85.63
N ASP A 246 38.21 -33.25 -84.35
CA ASP A 246 37.80 -34.53 -83.82
C ASP A 246 36.81 -34.29 -82.67
N PRO A 247 35.51 -34.57 -82.88
CA PRO A 247 34.49 -34.41 -81.84
C PRO A 247 34.68 -35.39 -80.67
N SER A 248 35.42 -36.50 -80.88
CA SER A 248 35.69 -37.50 -79.85
C SER A 248 36.89 -37.14 -78.95
N ALA A 249 37.76 -36.23 -79.40
CA ALA A 249 38.93 -35.78 -78.64
C ALA A 249 38.59 -35.10 -77.30
N THR A 250 37.34 -34.63 -77.15
CA THR A 250 36.81 -34.17 -75.86
C THR A 250 35.57 -34.98 -75.46
N ASP A 251 35.75 -36.27 -75.16
CA ASP A 251 34.74 -37.20 -74.60
C ASP A 251 34.05 -36.68 -73.30
N GLY A 252 34.47 -35.52 -72.79
CA GLY A 252 33.78 -34.76 -71.73
C GLY A 252 32.43 -34.15 -72.12
N LEU A 253 31.94 -34.34 -73.36
CA LEU A 253 30.57 -33.97 -73.78
C LEU A 253 29.55 -35.10 -73.56
N THR A 254 29.99 -36.37 -73.61
CA THR A 254 29.12 -37.55 -73.56
C THR A 254 29.27 -38.37 -72.28
N ARG A 255 30.41 -38.27 -71.58
CA ARG A 255 30.61 -38.91 -70.28
C ARG A 255 30.41 -37.91 -69.14
N PRO A 256 29.79 -38.31 -68.01
CA PRO A 256 29.75 -37.50 -66.81
C PRO A 256 31.17 -37.10 -66.44
N ASP A 257 31.40 -35.80 -66.28
CA ASP A 257 32.67 -35.25 -65.88
C ASP A 257 33.15 -35.97 -64.61
N ALA A 258 34.35 -36.56 -64.64
CA ALA A 258 34.99 -37.16 -63.47
C ALA A 258 35.49 -36.03 -62.55
N ALA A 259 34.55 -35.19 -62.09
CA ALA A 259 34.83 -34.24 -61.04
C ALA A 259 35.31 -35.03 -59.81
N PRO A 260 36.29 -34.51 -59.05
CA PRO A 260 36.61 -35.10 -57.76
C PRO A 260 35.31 -35.25 -56.98
N ALA A 261 35.03 -36.46 -56.50
CA ALA A 261 33.81 -36.76 -55.75
C ALA A 261 33.61 -35.67 -54.69
N PRO A 262 32.38 -35.16 -54.49
CA PRO A 262 32.13 -34.14 -53.49
C PRO A 262 32.77 -34.62 -52.20
N GLN A 263 33.79 -33.90 -51.72
CA GLN A 263 34.44 -34.24 -50.46
C GLN A 263 33.32 -34.27 -49.43
N SER A 264 33.12 -35.45 -48.83
CA SER A 264 32.17 -35.62 -47.74
C SER A 264 32.39 -34.48 -46.75
N PRO A 265 31.33 -33.77 -46.31
CA PRO A 265 31.50 -32.64 -45.41
C PRO A 265 32.34 -33.11 -44.23
N SER A 266 33.51 -32.50 -44.03
CA SER A 266 34.34 -32.77 -42.86
C SER A 266 33.44 -32.66 -41.63
N PRO A 267 33.44 -33.65 -40.72
CA PRO A 267 32.55 -33.66 -39.58
C PRO A 267 32.74 -32.36 -38.81
N THR A 268 31.66 -31.57 -38.71
CA THR A 268 31.63 -30.33 -37.94
C THR A 268 32.07 -30.69 -36.53
N ALA A 269 33.24 -30.20 -36.10
CA ALA A 269 33.69 -30.37 -34.73
C ALA A 269 32.71 -29.63 -33.83
N THR A 270 31.83 -30.39 -33.17
CA THR A 270 31.01 -29.91 -32.05
C THR A 270 31.97 -29.45 -30.95
N ILE A 271 31.99 -28.15 -30.67
CA ILE A 271 32.66 -27.55 -29.52
C ILE A 271 31.68 -27.57 -28.34
#